data_AF-A0A965BXE8-F1
#
_entry.id   AF-A0A965BXE8-F1
#
_cell.length_a   1.000
_cell.length_b   1.000
_cell.length_c   1.000
_cell.angle_alpha   90.00
_cell.angle_beta   90.00
_cell.angle_gamma   90.00
#
_symmetry.space_group_name_H-M   'P 1'
#
loop_
_entity.id
_entity.type
_entity.pdbx_description
1 polymer ?
#
loop_
_entity_poly.entity_id
_entity_poly.type
_entity_poly.pdbx_seq_one_letter_code
_entity_poly.pdbx_strand_id
1 'polypeptide(L)'
;GAQAAARNFAAWGVAVLASAAAQVRDNRVRGIAITGLERFPAFPDIPTLAESGMQGFDLGNWFAVIGPPRMPEGTTLALNRAINAALTDAQLRERFLIAGITPWTRPNTPADARAFFQAELAKFKQVVDRTGVKMEQ
;
A
#
# COMPACT_ATOMS: atom_id res chain seq x y z
N GLY A 1 18.17 31.49 -2.15
CA GLY A 1 18.87 31.04 -3.37
C GLY A 1 18.38 29.69 -3.86
N ALA A 2 18.54 28.59 -3.12
CA ALA A 2 18.05 27.27 -3.54
C ALA A 2 16.82 26.78 -2.75
N GLN A 3 16.55 27.32 -1.55
CA GLN A 3 15.38 26.98 -0.74
C GLN A 3 14.05 27.61 -1.21
N ALA A 4 14.11 28.60 -2.09
CA ALA A 4 12.90 29.27 -2.62
C ALA A 4 12.29 28.51 -3.81
N ALA A 5 13.09 27.73 -4.54
CA ALA A 5 12.63 26.99 -5.74
C ALA A 5 11.81 25.74 -5.38
N ALA A 6 11.90 25.23 -4.15
CA ALA A 6 11.17 24.05 -3.72
C ALA A 6 9.68 24.31 -3.38
N ARG A 7 9.24 25.58 -3.36
CA ARG A 7 7.88 25.93 -2.89
C ARG A 7 6.77 25.74 -3.93
N ASN A 8 7.06 25.44 -5.20
CA ASN A 8 6.07 25.50 -6.28
C ASN A 8 5.96 24.28 -7.20
N PHE A 9 6.61 23.15 -6.90
CA PHE A 9 6.47 21.95 -7.72
C PHE A 9 5.37 21.05 -7.10
N ALA A 10 4.17 21.18 -7.66
CA ALA A 10 2.92 20.50 -7.31
C ALA A 10 2.19 21.03 -6.05
N ALA A 11 1.03 21.69 -6.28
CA ALA A 11 0.13 22.14 -5.21
C ALA A 11 -0.54 20.98 -4.44
N TRP A 12 -0.55 19.78 -5.05
CA TRP A 12 -1.06 18.54 -4.49
C TRP A 12 -0.38 17.37 -5.20
N GLY A 13 -0.38 16.20 -4.56
CA GLY A 13 0.17 14.98 -5.14
C GLY A 13 -0.31 13.74 -4.38
N VAL A 14 -0.11 12.57 -4.99
CA VAL A 14 -0.36 11.27 -4.36
C VAL A 14 0.99 10.64 -4.03
N ALA A 15 1.18 10.24 -2.78
CA ALA A 15 2.43 9.65 -2.31
C ALA A 15 2.16 8.38 -1.51
N VAL A 16 3.13 7.47 -1.48
CA VAL A 16 3.08 6.31 -0.59
C VAL A 16 3.15 6.82 0.84
N LEU A 17 2.21 6.43 1.70
CA LEU A 17 2.11 6.94 3.07
C LEU A 17 3.43 6.78 3.84
N ALA A 18 4.15 5.68 3.64
CA ALA A 18 5.47 5.46 4.23
C ALA A 18 6.49 6.58 3.96
N SER A 19 6.43 7.19 2.77
CA SER A 19 7.32 8.29 2.37
C SER A 19 6.85 9.67 2.85
N ALA A 20 5.58 9.79 3.24
CA ALA A 20 4.91 11.05 3.59
C ALA A 20 4.57 11.18 5.08
N ALA A 21 4.54 10.07 5.82
CA ALA A 21 4.02 10.01 7.19
C ALA A 21 4.73 11.00 8.14
N ALA A 22 6.05 11.12 8.05
CA ALA A 22 6.81 12.06 8.87
C ALA A 22 6.45 13.52 8.54
N GLN A 23 6.36 13.87 7.26
CA GLN A 23 6.00 15.21 6.81
C GLN A 23 4.57 15.58 7.22
N VAL A 24 3.64 14.62 7.22
CA VAL A 24 2.26 14.81 7.71
C VAL A 24 2.25 15.06 9.23
N ARG A 25 2.99 14.25 10.01
CA ARG A 25 3.10 14.43 11.48
C ARG A 25 3.71 15.78 11.84
N ASP A 26 4.72 16.22 11.09
CA ASP A 26 5.41 17.50 11.29
C ASP A 26 4.63 18.70 10.75
N ASN A 27 3.42 18.52 10.22
CA ASN A 27 2.61 19.55 9.54
C ASN A 27 3.33 20.24 8.36
N ARG A 28 4.32 19.59 7.75
CA ARG A 28 5.02 20.09 6.55
C ARG A 28 4.23 19.85 5.27
N VAL A 29 3.37 18.84 5.27
CA VAL A 29 2.36 18.59 4.22
C VAL A 29 1.03 18.27 4.89
N ARG A 30 -0.07 18.63 4.23
CA ARG A 30 -1.42 18.33 4.71
C ARG A 30 -1.92 17.03 4.08
N GLY A 31 -2.27 16.06 4.92
CA GLY A 31 -3.00 14.87 4.47
C GLY A 31 -4.44 15.24 4.07
N ILE A 32 -4.84 14.89 2.85
CA ILE A 32 -6.17 15.20 2.32
C ILE A 32 -7.09 13.98 2.37
N ALA A 33 -6.63 12.84 1.83
CA ALA A 33 -7.36 11.58 1.85
C ALA A 33 -6.41 10.38 1.74
N ILE A 34 -6.85 9.22 2.24
CA ILE A 34 -6.23 7.91 2.05
C ILE A 34 -6.86 7.22 0.83
N THR A 35 -6.04 6.64 -0.04
CA THR A 35 -6.50 5.97 -1.28
C THR A 35 -6.90 4.50 -1.06
N GLY A 36 -6.65 3.95 0.12
CA GLY A 36 -7.10 2.61 0.51
C GLY A 36 -8.52 2.60 1.08
N LEU A 37 -9.03 1.39 1.28
CA LEU A 37 -10.42 1.15 1.75
C LEU A 37 -10.68 1.62 3.18
N GLU A 38 -9.65 1.68 4.02
CA GLU A 38 -9.74 2.02 5.43
C GLU A 38 -8.81 3.19 5.78
N ARG A 39 -9.18 3.96 6.80
CA ARG A 39 -8.29 4.99 7.35
C ARG A 39 -7.05 4.35 7.95
N PHE A 40 -5.93 5.06 7.89
CA PHE A 40 -4.71 4.57 8.52
C PHE A 40 -4.74 4.82 10.04
N PRO A 41 -4.51 3.81 10.92
CA PRO A 41 -4.65 3.99 12.37
C PRO A 41 -3.80 5.12 12.98
N ALA A 42 -2.63 5.39 12.41
CA ALA A 42 -1.76 6.48 12.89
C ALA A 42 -2.21 7.88 12.41
N PHE A 43 -3.21 7.95 11.52
CA PHE A 43 -3.78 9.18 10.98
C PHE A 43 -5.32 9.09 10.88
N PRO A 44 -6.02 8.88 12.02
CA PRO A 44 -7.46 8.58 12.02
C PRO A 44 -8.32 9.74 11.54
N ASP A 45 -7.79 10.97 11.56
CA ASP A 45 -8.50 12.18 11.12
C ASP A 45 -8.46 12.38 9.60
N ILE A 46 -7.60 11.64 8.88
CA ILE A 46 -7.56 11.68 7.41
C ILE A 46 -8.59 10.69 6.87
N PRO A 47 -9.64 11.16 6.17
CA PRO A 47 -10.65 10.26 5.61
C PRO A 47 -10.09 9.45 4.43
N THR A 48 -10.78 8.40 4.03
CA THR A 48 -10.54 7.75 2.73
C THR A 48 -11.19 8.55 1.60
N LEU A 49 -10.77 8.29 0.36
CA LEU A 49 -11.46 8.84 -0.81
C LEU A 49 -12.92 8.35 -0.92
N ALA A 50 -13.20 7.12 -0.48
CA ALA A 50 -14.55 6.58 -0.44
C ALA A 50 -15.46 7.37 0.53
N GLU A 51 -14.96 7.71 1.72
CA GLU A 51 -15.66 8.59 2.68
C GLU A 51 -15.83 10.02 2.15
N SER A 52 -14.97 10.44 1.23
CA SER A 52 -14.95 11.78 0.62
C SER A 52 -15.78 11.89 -0.67
N GLY A 53 -16.62 10.88 -0.96
CA GLY A 53 -17.56 10.90 -2.09
C GLY A 53 -17.12 10.08 -3.32
N MET A 54 -15.94 9.47 -3.31
CA MET A 54 -15.47 8.58 -4.38
C MET A 54 -15.73 7.12 -4.02
N GLN A 55 -17.01 6.72 -3.97
CA GLN A 55 -17.39 5.36 -3.58
C GLN A 55 -16.68 4.30 -4.43
N GLY A 56 -16.18 3.25 -3.77
CA GLY A 56 -15.47 2.15 -4.44
C GLY A 56 -14.04 2.50 -4.90
N PHE A 57 -13.51 3.68 -4.57
CA PHE A 57 -12.13 4.02 -4.86
C PHE A 57 -11.19 3.22 -3.95
N ASP A 58 -10.37 2.37 -4.58
CA ASP A 58 -9.32 1.60 -3.90
C ASP A 58 -8.06 1.53 -4.77
N LEU A 59 -7.08 2.32 -4.36
CA LEU A 59 -5.70 2.29 -4.85
C LEU A 59 -4.76 2.18 -3.65
N GLY A 60 -4.98 1.18 -2.80
CA GLY A 60 -4.04 0.77 -1.78
C GLY A 60 -2.78 0.13 -2.38
N ASN A 61 -1.60 0.53 -1.90
CA ASN A 61 -0.35 -0.15 -2.22
C ASN A 61 -0.19 -1.40 -1.36
N TRP A 62 0.35 -2.47 -1.95
CA TRP A 62 0.60 -3.74 -1.28
C TRP A 62 2.01 -4.25 -1.55
N PHE A 63 2.48 -5.13 -0.67
CA PHE A 63 3.75 -5.83 -0.80
C PHE A 63 3.50 -7.32 -0.81
N ALA A 64 4.36 -8.06 -1.51
CA ALA A 64 4.29 -9.50 -1.55
C ALA A 64 5.68 -10.12 -1.63
N VAL A 65 5.79 -11.32 -1.09
CA VAL A 65 6.99 -12.15 -1.20
C VAL A 65 6.79 -13.13 -2.35
N ILE A 66 7.69 -13.09 -3.32
CA ILE A 66 7.66 -13.92 -4.53
C ILE A 66 8.92 -14.76 -4.56
N GLY A 67 8.77 -16.08 -4.68
CA GLY A 67 9.87 -17.01 -4.84
C GLY A 67 10.14 -17.36 -6.32
N PRO A 68 11.25 -18.07 -6.60
CA PRO A 68 11.54 -18.59 -7.93
C PRO A 68 10.42 -19.48 -8.51
N PRO A 69 10.32 -19.60 -9.85
CA PRO A 69 9.36 -20.51 -10.45
C PRO A 69 9.66 -21.97 -10.06
N ARG A 70 8.61 -22.78 -9.89
CA ARG A 70 8.68 -24.22 -9.56
C ARG A 70 9.36 -24.54 -8.21
N MET A 71 9.24 -23.66 -7.21
CA MET A 71 9.62 -24.03 -5.84
C MET A 71 8.87 -25.30 -5.39
N PRO A 72 9.54 -26.23 -4.66
CA PRO A 72 8.86 -27.37 -4.05
C PRO A 72 7.73 -26.92 -3.12
N GLU A 73 6.65 -27.69 -3.07
CA GLU A 73 5.48 -27.39 -2.25
C GLU A 73 5.83 -27.27 -0.76
N GLY A 74 6.61 -28.23 -0.24
CA GLY A 74 7.05 -28.22 1.15
C GLY A 74 7.83 -26.95 1.53
N THR A 75 8.73 -26.49 0.65
CA THR A 75 9.48 -25.23 0.84
C THR A 75 8.55 -24.02 0.81
N THR A 76 7.60 -24.00 -0.13
CA THR A 76 6.62 -22.92 -0.27
C THR A 76 5.75 -22.79 1.00
N LEU A 77 5.25 -23.92 1.52
CA LEU A 77 4.45 -23.95 2.74
C LEU A 77 5.28 -23.59 3.97
N ALA A 78 6.54 -24.03 4.05
CA ALA A 78 7.42 -23.65 5.15
C ALA A 78 7.67 -22.13 5.19
N LEU A 79 7.97 -21.52 4.04
CA LEU A 79 8.17 -20.07 3.94
C LEU A 79 6.88 -19.29 4.25
N ASN A 80 5.73 -19.71 3.71
CA ASN A 80 4.45 -19.07 4.01
C ASN A 80 4.13 -19.10 5.51
N ARG A 81 4.34 -20.26 6.18
CA ARG A 81 4.15 -20.36 7.65
C ARG A 81 5.08 -19.43 8.41
N ALA A 82 6.36 -19.36 8.03
CA ALA A 82 7.33 -18.49 8.69
C ALA A 82 6.98 -17.00 8.53
N ILE A 83 6.54 -16.59 7.33
CA ILE A 83 6.10 -15.21 7.06
C ILE A 83 4.85 -14.88 7.87
N ASN A 84 3.83 -15.75 7.87
CA ASN A 84 2.62 -15.56 8.66
C ASN A 84 2.94 -15.43 10.15
N ALA A 85 3.85 -16.25 10.68
CA ALA A 85 4.30 -16.15 12.07
C ALA A 85 5.01 -14.82 12.35
N ALA A 86 5.94 -14.40 11.49
CA ALA A 86 6.64 -13.13 11.65
C ALA A 86 5.68 -11.93 11.67
N LEU A 87 4.65 -11.95 10.82
CA LEU A 87 3.63 -10.90 10.78
C LEU A 87 2.74 -10.85 12.03
N THR A 88 2.81 -11.83 12.93
CA THR A 88 2.15 -11.78 14.25
C THR A 88 3.00 -11.12 15.33
N ASP A 89 4.29 -10.93 15.09
CA ASP A 89 5.20 -10.28 16.04
C ASP A 89 4.80 -8.82 16.29
N ALA A 90 4.64 -8.47 17.57
CA ALA A 90 4.16 -7.15 17.97
C ALA A 90 5.14 -6.04 17.60
N GLN A 91 6.45 -6.28 17.74
CA GLN A 91 7.48 -5.29 17.43
C GLN A 91 7.54 -5.02 15.92
N LEU A 92 7.43 -6.07 15.08
CA LEU A 92 7.37 -5.91 13.64
C LEU A 92 6.12 -5.13 13.21
N ARG A 93 4.96 -5.47 13.78
CA ARG A 93 3.69 -4.78 13.51
C ARG A 93 3.79 -3.28 13.85
N GLU A 94 4.34 -2.96 15.01
CA GLU A 94 4.54 -1.57 15.43
C GLU A 94 5.46 -0.82 14.45
N ARG A 95 6.59 -1.41 14.07
CA ARG A 95 7.51 -0.81 13.09
C ARG A 95 6.85 -0.54 11.74
N PHE A 96 6.03 -1.47 11.25
CA PHE A 96 5.26 -1.28 10.02
C PHE A 96 4.27 -0.11 10.15
N LEU A 97 3.52 -0.05 11.25
CA LEU A 97 2.57 1.05 11.47
C LEU A 97 3.27 2.41 11.55
N ILE A 98 4.42 2.49 12.24
CA ILE A 98 5.26 3.70 12.30
C ILE A 98 5.68 4.11 10.89
N ALA A 99 6.08 3.14 10.07
CA ALA A 99 6.48 3.29 8.68
C ALA A 99 5.31 3.45 7.70
N GLY A 100 4.06 3.62 8.16
CA GLY A 100 2.92 3.85 7.26
C GLY A 100 2.45 2.62 6.48
N ILE A 101 2.78 1.41 6.95
CA ILE A 101 2.40 0.12 6.36
C ILE A 101 1.40 -0.56 7.30
N THR A 102 0.25 -0.96 6.78
CA THR A 102 -0.68 -1.82 7.51
C THR A 102 -0.21 -3.27 7.39
N PRO A 103 0.20 -3.94 8.48
CA PRO A 103 0.58 -5.34 8.41
C PRO A 103 -0.61 -6.17 7.96
N TRP A 104 -0.36 -7.19 7.13
CA TRP A 104 -1.40 -8.15 6.83
C TRP A 104 -1.76 -8.93 8.09
N THR A 105 -2.99 -8.79 8.57
CA THR A 105 -3.41 -9.29 9.89
C THR A 105 -4.01 -10.71 9.86
N ARG A 106 -4.46 -11.17 8.69
CA ARG A 106 -5.09 -12.48 8.50
C ARG A 106 -4.11 -13.43 7.84
N PRO A 107 -3.67 -14.53 8.47
CA PRO A 107 -2.81 -15.50 7.79
C PRO A 107 -3.42 -15.92 6.45
N ASN A 108 -2.58 -15.94 5.40
CA ASN A 108 -3.00 -16.36 4.06
C ASN A 108 -2.26 -17.63 3.63
N THR A 109 -2.79 -18.29 2.61
CA THR A 109 -2.12 -19.42 1.94
C THR A 109 -1.40 -18.96 0.67
N PRO A 110 -0.48 -19.77 0.12
CA PRO A 110 0.09 -19.49 -1.21
C PRO A 110 -0.96 -19.40 -2.32
N ALA A 111 -2.10 -20.09 -2.17
CA ALA A 111 -3.22 -20.01 -3.10
C ALA A 111 -3.96 -18.67 -2.98
N ASP A 112 -4.21 -18.20 -1.74
CA ASP A 112 -4.83 -16.89 -1.50
C ASP A 112 -3.97 -15.75 -2.04
N ALA A 113 -2.65 -15.81 -1.82
CA ALA A 113 -1.72 -14.84 -2.38
C ALA A 113 -1.82 -14.84 -3.91
N ARG A 114 -1.82 -16.01 -4.57
CA ARG A 114 -1.95 -16.11 -6.02
C ARG A 114 -3.25 -15.53 -6.54
N ALA A 115 -4.37 -15.82 -5.88
CA ALA A 115 -5.67 -15.29 -6.23
C ALA A 115 -5.69 -13.75 -6.12
N PHE A 116 -5.08 -13.20 -5.06
CA PHE A 116 -4.94 -11.76 -4.89
C PHE A 116 -4.13 -11.11 -6.03
N PHE A 117 -2.98 -11.68 -6.40
CA PHE A 117 -2.19 -11.18 -7.53
C PHE A 117 -2.97 -11.18 -8.84
N GLN A 118 -3.72 -12.25 -9.11
CA GLN A 118 -4.55 -12.34 -10.33
C GLN A 118 -5.66 -11.29 -10.33
N ALA A 119 -6.30 -11.06 -9.17
CA ALA A 119 -7.32 -10.03 -9.02
C ALA A 119 -6.74 -8.62 -9.22
N GLU A 120 -5.57 -8.33 -8.64
CA GLU A 120 -4.91 -7.03 -8.80
C GLU A 120 -4.50 -6.80 -10.26
N LEU A 121 -3.93 -7.80 -10.93
CA LEU A 121 -3.61 -7.71 -12.35
C LEU A 121 -4.86 -7.44 -13.20
N ALA A 122 -5.97 -8.12 -12.92
CA ALA A 122 -7.23 -7.90 -13.61
C ALA A 122 -7.78 -6.48 -13.35
N LYS A 123 -7.72 -6.00 -12.11
CA LYS A 123 -8.12 -4.63 -11.72
C LYS A 123 -7.34 -3.59 -12.51
N PHE A 124 -6.01 -3.66 -12.51
CA PHE A 124 -5.18 -2.68 -13.20
C PHE A 124 -5.29 -2.78 -14.73
N LYS A 125 -5.50 -3.98 -15.28
CA LYS A 125 -5.83 -4.12 -16.71
C LYS A 125 -7.10 -3.35 -17.06
N GLN A 126 -8.18 -3.47 -16.26
CA GLN A 126 -9.40 -2.71 -16.49
C GLN A 126 -9.19 -1.19 -16.37
N VAL A 127 -8.34 -0.75 -15.45
CA VAL A 127 -7.99 0.68 -15.32
C VAL A 127 -7.30 1.18 -16.58
N VAL A 128 -6.29 0.46 -17.08
CA VAL A 128 -5.59 0.82 -18.32
C VAL A 128 -6.56 0.84 -19.51
N ASP A 129 -7.36 -0.21 -19.66
CA ASP A 129 -8.31 -0.35 -20.78
C ASP A 129 -9.37 0.77 -20.76
N ARG A 130 -9.81 1.24 -19.57
CA ARG A 130 -10.81 2.33 -19.43
C ARG A 130 -10.22 3.73 -19.58
N THR A 131 -9.00 3.95 -19.11
CA THR A 131 -8.39 5.29 -19.03
C THR A 131 -7.51 5.61 -20.25
N GLY A 132 -7.09 4.60 -21.00
CA GLY A 132 -6.16 4.77 -22.10
C GLY A 132 -4.75 5.17 -21.66
N VAL A 133 -4.44 5.06 -20.35
CA VAL A 133 -3.10 5.36 -19.82
C VAL A 133 -2.07 4.47 -20.50
N LYS A 134 -1.01 5.12 -21.00
CA LYS A 134 0.17 4.47 -21.57
C LYS A 134 1.37 4.83 -20.71
N MET A 135 2.31 3.90 -20.57
CA MET A 135 3.63 4.27 -20.07
C MET A 135 4.33 5.03 -21.18
N GLU A 136 4.66 6.30 -20.93
CA GLU A 136 5.62 7.01 -21.76
C GLU A 136 7.00 6.40 -21.50
N GLN A 137 7.69 6.01 -22.59
CA GLN A 137 9.06 5.50 -22.56
C GLN A 137 10.04 6.65 -22.77
#